data_AF-A0A1F3X3L1-F1
#
_entry.id   AF-A0A1F3X3L1-F1
#
_cell.length_a   1.000
_cell.length_b   1.000
_cell.length_c   1.000
_cell.angle_alpha   90.00
_cell.angle_beta   90.00
_cell.angle_gamma   90.00
#
_symmetry.space_group_name_H-M   'P 1'
#
loop_
_entity.id
_entity.type
_entity.pdbx_description
1 polymer ?
#
loop_
_entity_poly.entity_id
_entity_poly.type
_entity_poly.pdbx_seq_one_letter_code
_entity_poly.pdbx_strand_id
1 'polypeptide(L)'
;MSAGLRRPKLAGFWRYNPRKFKRGNTVDIIYFTLVAAGLYLFSNWLLNRIESARGKRFEQRSLIFFAIIMTLALITFQLINLLQRTPH
;
A
#
# COMPACT_ATOMS: atom_id res chain seq x y z
N MET A 1 -19.36 22.72 -65.40
CA MET A 1 -17.96 22.54 -64.95
C MET A 1 -17.86 22.92 -63.48
N SER A 2 -17.37 21.97 -62.67
CA SER A 2 -16.77 22.07 -61.32
C SER A 2 -17.60 22.63 -60.14
N ALA A 3 -18.25 21.73 -59.41
CA ALA A 3 -18.72 21.93 -58.05
C ALA A 3 -17.55 21.87 -57.05
N GLY A 4 -17.31 22.96 -56.32
CA GLY A 4 -16.31 23.03 -55.25
C GLY A 4 -16.74 22.29 -53.98
N LEU A 5 -16.26 21.06 -53.81
CA LEU A 5 -16.47 20.25 -52.60
C LEU A 5 -15.65 20.83 -51.42
N ARG A 6 -16.29 21.63 -50.57
CA ARG A 6 -15.73 22.01 -49.26
C ARG A 6 -15.73 20.78 -48.35
N ARG A 7 -14.54 20.28 -48.01
CA ARG A 7 -14.39 19.16 -47.07
C ARG A 7 -14.65 19.64 -45.62
N PRO A 8 -15.55 18.98 -44.86
CA PRO A 8 -15.71 19.27 -43.44
C PRO A 8 -14.53 18.70 -42.63
N LYS A 9 -13.96 19.51 -41.73
CA LYS A 9 -12.92 19.08 -40.78
C LYS A 9 -13.54 18.19 -39.70
N LEU A 10 -13.64 16.90 -39.96
CA LEU A 10 -13.99 15.87 -38.96
C LEU A 10 -12.75 15.11 -38.45
N ALA A 11 -11.58 15.73 -38.51
CA ALA A 11 -10.33 15.14 -38.05
C ALA A 11 -9.94 15.71 -36.67
N GLY A 12 -10.54 15.16 -35.60
CA GLY A 12 -10.14 15.56 -34.24
C GLY A 12 -10.83 14.86 -33.08
N PHE A 13 -11.96 14.18 -33.30
CA PHE A 13 -12.81 13.77 -32.18
C PHE A 13 -12.34 12.50 -31.45
N TRP A 14 -11.63 11.58 -32.12
CA TRP A 14 -11.29 10.28 -31.55
C TRP A 14 -9.80 10.05 -31.31
N ARG A 15 -9.02 11.11 -31.01
CA ARG A 15 -7.62 10.91 -30.64
C ARG A 15 -7.50 10.48 -29.19
N TYR A 16 -7.99 9.28 -28.91
CA TYR A 16 -7.69 8.55 -27.69
C TYR A 16 -6.17 8.41 -27.58
N ASN A 17 -5.59 9.05 -26.55
CA ASN A 17 -4.17 9.00 -26.26
C ASN A 17 -3.94 8.22 -24.96
N PRO A 18 -3.91 6.87 -24.99
CA PRO A 18 -3.78 6.04 -23.79
C PRO A 18 -2.36 5.98 -23.24
N ARG A 19 -1.63 7.11 -23.25
CA ARG A 19 -0.30 7.16 -22.68
C ARG A 19 -0.40 7.57 -21.22
N LYS A 20 -0.40 6.55 -20.36
CA LYS A 20 0.61 6.30 -19.29
C LYS A 20 -0.04 5.57 -18.12
N PHE A 21 -0.28 4.28 -18.29
CA PHE A 21 -0.18 3.39 -17.14
C PHE A 21 1.28 3.46 -16.67
N LYS A 22 1.54 4.17 -15.57
CA LYS A 22 2.81 4.03 -14.85
C LYS A 22 2.91 2.53 -14.53
N ARG A 23 3.92 1.87 -15.08
CA ARG A 23 4.30 0.52 -14.65
C ARG A 23 4.64 0.67 -13.17
N GLY A 24 3.70 0.32 -12.28
CA GLY A 24 4.00 0.20 -10.86
C GLY A 24 5.16 -0.78 -10.76
N ASN A 25 6.21 -0.41 -10.03
CA ASN A 25 7.39 -1.25 -9.99
C ASN A 25 6.96 -2.53 -9.25
N THR A 26 7.18 -3.71 -9.80
CA THR A 26 6.79 -4.98 -9.15
C THR A 26 7.37 -5.10 -7.73
N VAL A 27 8.49 -4.43 -7.48
CA VAL A 27 9.09 -4.27 -6.14
C VAL A 27 8.16 -3.61 -5.12
N ASP A 28 7.30 -2.67 -5.51
CA ASP A 28 6.39 -1.98 -4.58
C ASP A 28 5.41 -2.98 -3.92
N ILE A 29 4.89 -3.94 -4.70
CA ILE A 29 4.04 -5.02 -4.19
C ILE A 29 4.83 -5.94 -3.26
N ILE A 30 6.05 -6.31 -3.65
CA ILE A 30 6.91 -7.19 -2.85
C ILE A 30 7.25 -6.55 -1.50
N TYR A 31 7.59 -5.26 -1.49
CA TYR A 31 7.84 -4.52 -0.25
C TYR A 31 6.59 -4.46 0.62
N PHE A 32 5.43 -4.18 0.03
CA PHE A 32 4.17 -4.15 0.78
C PHE A 32 3.87 -5.51 1.42
N THR A 33 4.06 -6.60 0.67
CA THR A 33 3.88 -7.96 1.18
C THR A 33 4.93 -8.33 2.24
N LEU A 34 6.19 -7.96 2.06
CA LEU A 34 7.26 -8.20 3.06
C LEU A 34 6.99 -7.45 4.35
N VAL A 35 6.56 -6.18 4.26
CA VAL A 35 6.17 -5.39 5.43
C VAL A 35 4.99 -6.04 6.12
N ALA A 36 3.94 -6.43 5.39
CA ALA A 36 2.77 -7.11 5.96
C ALA A 36 3.14 -8.43 6.64
N ALA A 37 3.98 -9.25 6.00
CA ALA A 37 4.46 -10.52 6.56
C ALA A 37 5.33 -10.28 7.81
N GLY A 38 6.27 -9.32 7.76
CA GLY A 38 7.11 -8.94 8.89
C GLY A 38 6.29 -8.43 10.07
N LEU A 39 5.28 -7.59 9.81
CA LEU A 39 4.37 -7.09 10.83
C LEU A 39 3.60 -8.24 11.49
N TYR A 40 3.06 -9.17 10.70
CA TYR A 40 2.33 -10.33 11.19
C TYR A 40 3.19 -11.22 12.10
N LEU A 41 4.41 -11.53 11.65
CA LEU A 41 5.35 -12.36 12.40
C LEU A 41 5.77 -11.67 13.70
N PHE A 42 6.09 -10.37 13.64
CA PHE A 42 6.48 -9.61 14.83
C PHE A 42 5.32 -9.45 15.81
N SER A 43 4.10 -9.21 15.33
CA SER A 43 2.91 -9.15 16.19
C SER A 43 2.66 -10.48 16.90
N ASN A 44 2.80 -11.61 16.20
CA ASN A 44 2.65 -12.93 16.81
C ASN A 44 3.77 -13.22 17.83
N TRP A 45 5.02 -12.82 17.54
CA TRP A 45 6.14 -12.94 18.48
C TRP A 45 5.93 -12.10 19.74
N LEU A 46 5.52 -10.84 19.58
CA LEU A 46 5.27 -9.92 20.69
C LEU A 46 4.12 -10.41 21.56
N LEU A 47 3.03 -10.89 20.96
CA LEU A 47 1.91 -11.49 21.69
C LEU A 47 2.37 -12.68 22.53
N ASN A 48 3.13 -13.60 21.93
CA ASN A 48 3.70 -14.75 22.65
C ASN A 48 4.65 -14.29 23.76
N ARG A 49 5.39 -13.19 23.57
CA ARG A 49 6.28 -12.62 24.59
C ARG A 49 5.49 -12.04 25.76
N ILE A 50 4.40 -11.33 25.49
CA ILE A 50 3.50 -10.77 26.52
C ILE A 50 2.77 -11.89 27.26
N GLU A 51 2.30 -12.93 26.57
CA GLU A 51 1.70 -14.12 27.18
C GLU A 51 2.70 -14.86 28.08
N SER A 52 3.94 -15.02 27.60
CA SER A 52 5.02 -15.66 28.37
C SER A 52 5.44 -14.83 29.59
N ALA A 53 5.40 -13.50 29.51
CA ALA A 53 5.69 -12.62 30.64
C ALA A 53 4.56 -12.62 31.68
N ARG A 54 3.30 -12.79 31.24
CA ARG A 54 2.13 -12.85 32.12
C ARG A 54 1.89 -14.22 32.74
N GLY A 55 2.45 -15.28 32.15
CA GLY A 55 2.30 -16.66 32.61
C GLY A 55 0.89 -17.26 32.46
N LYS A 56 -0.02 -16.56 31.77
CA LYS A 56 -1.40 -17.01 31.47
C LYS A 56 -1.73 -16.71 30.01
N ARG A 57 -2.34 -17.69 29.33
CA ARG A 57 -2.91 -17.51 27.99
C ARG A 57 -4.08 -16.53 28.05
N PHE A 58 -4.14 -15.57 27.12
CA PHE A 58 -5.28 -14.66 27.05
C PHE A 58 -6.51 -15.37 26.47
N GLU A 59 -7.66 -15.20 27.12
CA GLU A 59 -8.94 -15.67 26.57
C GLU A 59 -9.31 -14.96 25.26
N GLN A 60 -8.94 -13.67 25.14
CA GLN A 60 -9.24 -12.82 24.00
C GLN A 60 -8.04 -12.64 23.06
N ARG A 61 -7.36 -13.73 22.71
CA ARG A 61 -6.13 -13.72 21.89
C ARG A 61 -6.30 -12.96 20.56
N SER A 62 -7.46 -13.08 19.92
CA SER A 62 -7.77 -12.39 18.65
C SER A 62 -7.85 -10.87 18.79
N LEU A 63 -8.47 -10.35 19.85
CA LEU A 63 -8.56 -8.92 20.11
C LEU A 63 -7.20 -8.31 20.39
N ILE A 64 -6.36 -9.01 21.16
CA ILE A 64 -5.01 -8.54 21.50
C ILE A 64 -4.11 -8.61 20.27
N PHE A 65 -4.20 -9.70 19.48
CA PHE A 65 -3.50 -9.79 18.21
C PHE A 65 -3.86 -8.63 17.27
N PHE A 66 -5.16 -8.33 17.17
CA PHE A 66 -5.66 -7.20 16.38
C PHE A 66 -5.12 -5.85 16.90
N ALA A 67 -5.15 -5.62 18.21
CA ALA A 67 -4.61 -4.41 18.80
C ALA A 67 -3.11 -4.26 18.52
N ILE A 68 -2.33 -5.34 18.68
CA ILE A 68 -0.88 -5.33 18.44
C ILE A 68 -0.56 -4.99 16.99
N ILE A 69 -1.17 -5.68 16.02
CA ILE A 69 -0.88 -5.46 14.60
C ILE A 69 -1.32 -4.06 14.15
N MET A 70 -2.42 -3.55 14.71
CA MET A 70 -2.89 -2.19 14.46
C MET A 70 -1.90 -1.15 15.01
N THR A 71 -1.44 -1.29 16.25
CA THR A 71 -0.44 -0.39 16.84
C THR A 71 0.89 -0.46 16.06
N LEU A 72 1.34 -1.65 15.68
CA LEU A 72 2.55 -1.81 14.88
C LEU A 72 2.43 -1.17 13.50
N ALA A 73 1.27 -1.26 12.87
CA ALA A 73 1.03 -0.64 11.57
C ALA A 73 1.14 0.88 11.68
N LEU A 74 0.52 1.49 12.70
CA LEU A 74 0.62 2.92 12.97
C LEU A 74 2.06 3.37 13.25
N ILE A 75 2.81 2.61 14.07
CA ILE A 75 4.22 2.89 14.36
C ILE A 75 5.06 2.79 13.07
N THR A 76 4.85 1.76 12.26
CA THR A 76 5.57 1.55 11.00
C THR A 76 5.33 2.71 10.03
N PHE A 77 4.07 3.11 9.87
CA PHE A 77 3.73 4.28 9.05
C PHE A 77 4.35 5.57 9.61
N GLN A 78 4.35 5.75 10.93
CA GLN A 78 5.02 6.88 11.56
C GLN A 78 6.52 6.89 11.30
N LEU A 79 7.21 5.75 11.42
CA LEU A 79 8.64 5.63 11.18
C LEU A 79 8.99 5.94 9.72
N ILE A 80 8.20 5.42 8.77
CA ILE A 80 8.36 5.71 7.35
C ILE A 80 8.17 7.21 7.09
N ASN A 81 7.11 7.81 7.66
CA ASN A 81 6.86 9.23 7.52
C ASN A 81 7.96 10.08 8.17
N LEU A 82 8.48 9.68 9.33
CA LEU A 82 9.60 10.35 9.99
C LEU A 82 10.86 10.31 9.11
N LEU A 83 11.18 9.13 8.57
CA LEU A 83 12.31 8.94 7.66
C LEU A 83 12.14 9.75 6.36
N GLN A 84 10.93 9.81 5.80
CA GLN A 84 10.63 10.64 4.63
C GLN A 84 10.68 12.15 4.93
N ARG A 85 10.30 12.54 6.15
CA ARG A 85 10.25 13.95 6.58
C ARG A 85 11.62 14.48 6.99
N THR A 86 12.65 13.63 7.11
CA THR A 86 14.01 14.10 7.39
C THR A 86 14.60 14.65 6.09
N PRO A 87 14.70 15.98 5.90
CA PRO A 87 15.31 16.55 4.71
C PRO A 87 16.83 16.42 4.88
N HIS A 88 17.51 15.83 3.90
CA HIS A 88 18.93 16.12 3.69
C HIS A 88 19.08 17.53 3.11
#